data_AF-A0A1Q9P005-F1
#
_entry.id   AF-A0A1Q9P005-F1
#
_cell.length_a   1.000
_cell.length_b   1.000
_cell.length_c   1.000
_cell.angle_alpha   90.00
_cell.angle_beta   90.00
_cell.angle_gamma   90.00
#
_symmetry.space_group_name_H-M   'P 1'
#
loop_
_entity.id
_entity.type
_entity.pdbx_description
1 polymer ?
#
loop_
_entity_poly.entity_id
_entity_poly.type
_entity_poly.pdbx_seq_one_letter_code
_entity_poly.pdbx_strand_id
1 'polypeptide(L)' 'MIESKTAISYLVIDSLSKIYKQGDNEVHALKNISFILDKGEFITIMRP' A
#
# COMPACT_ATOMS: atom_id res chain seq x y z
N MET A 1 6.96 18.25 -28.38
CA MET A 1 7.93 17.45 -27.60
C MET A 1 7.37 17.39 -26.20
N ILE A 2 6.82 16.25 -25.81
CA ILE A 2 6.06 16.11 -24.57
C ILE A 2 7.09 15.70 -23.51
N GLU A 3 7.28 16.51 -22.47
CA GLU A 3 8.01 16.06 -21.28
C GLU A 3 7.27 14.83 -20.74
N SER A 4 7.86 13.64 -20.87
CA SER A 4 7.43 12.52 -20.05
C SER A 4 7.89 12.83 -18.63
N LYS A 5 7.04 13.51 -17.88
CA LYS A 5 7.24 13.72 -16.45
C LYS A 5 7.30 12.34 -15.81
N THR A 6 8.51 11.87 -15.47
CA THR A 6 8.67 10.67 -14.65
C THR A 6 7.86 10.89 -13.38
N ALA A 7 6.74 10.17 -13.24
CA ALA A 7 5.99 10.17 -12.00
C ALA A 7 6.90 9.53 -10.95
N ILE A 8 7.49 10.36 -10.10
CA ILE A 8 8.25 9.88 -8.94
C ILE A 8 7.21 9.45 -7.92
N SER A 9 7.00 8.14 -7.85
CA SER A 9 6.20 7.51 -6.79
C SER A 9 6.84 7.85 -5.44
N TYR A 10 6.06 8.41 -4.52
CA TYR A 10 6.52 8.80 -3.19
C TYR A 10 6.41 7.64 -2.19
N LEU A 11 5.35 6.83 -2.33
CA LEU A 11 5.16 5.60 -1.56
C LEU A 11 4.85 4.47 -2.53
N VAL A 12 5.64 3.41 -2.48
CA VAL A 12 5.37 2.16 -3.20
C VAL A 12 5.20 1.07 -2.17
N ILE A 13 3.98 0.54 -2.07
CA ILE A 13 3.67 -0.66 -1.30
C ILE A 13 3.51 -1.80 -2.29
N ASP A 14 4.32 -2.83 -2.15
CA ASP A 14 4.25 -4.03 -2.97
C ASP A 14 4.11 -5.26 -2.08
N SER A 15 3.05 -6.03 -2.33
CA SER A 15 2.80 -7.36 -1.75
C SER A 15 2.87 -7.40 -0.22
N LEU A 16 2.48 -6.29 0.43
CA LEU A 16 2.58 -6.13 1.88
C LEU A 16 1.60 -7.06 2.60
N SER A 17 2.14 -7.86 3.51
CA SER A 17 1.37 -8.74 4.37
C SER A 17 1.73 -8.51 5.84
N LYS A 18 0.72 -8.53 6.69
CA LYS A 18 0.87 -8.45 8.14
C LYS A 18 0.05 -9.56 8.77
N ILE A 19 0.75 -10.48 9.44
CA ILE A 19 0.17 -11.61 10.13
C ILE A 19 0.47 -11.46 11.62
N TYR A 20 -0.57 -11.52 12.45
CA TYR A 20 -0.45 -11.61 13.89
C TYR A 20 -0.73 -13.05 14.31
N LYS A 21 0.15 -13.62 15.15
CA LYS A 21 -0.05 -14.95 15.72
C LYS A 21 -0.60 -14.83 17.13
N GLN A 22 -1.63 -15.60 17.45
CA GLN A 22 -2.23 -15.66 18.78
C GLN A 22 -2.49 -17.12 19.14
N GLY A 23 -1.54 -17.72 19.87
CA GLY A 23 -1.54 -19.16 20.14
C GLY A 23 -1.51 -19.95 18.84
N ASP A 24 -2.49 -20.84 18.66
CA ASP A 24 -2.66 -21.65 17.46
C ASP A 24 -3.40 -20.92 16.32
N ASN A 25 -3.82 -19.67 16.54
CA ASN A 25 -4.53 -18.88 15.54
C ASN A 25 -3.62 -17.88 14.82
N GLU A 26 -3.93 -17.62 13.55
CA GLU A 26 -3.29 -16.57 12.77
C GLU A 26 -4.32 -15.57 12.24
N VAL A 27 -4.05 -14.28 12.45
CA VAL A 27 -4.84 -13.17 11.92
C VAL A 27 -4.07 -12.49 10.81
N HIS A 28 -4.56 -12.61 9.58
CA HIS A 28 -4.04 -11.91 8.42
C HIS A 28 -4.63 -10.50 8.38
N ALA A 29 -4.03 -9.55 9.10
CA ALA A 29 -4.49 -8.18 9.19
C ALA A 29 -4.31 -7.41 7.88
N LEU A 30 -3.21 -7.67 7.16
CA LEU A 30 -3.01 -7.22 5.78
C LEU A 30 -2.65 -8.45 4.95
N LYS A 31 -3.29 -8.61 3.79
CA LYS A 31 -3.11 -9.77 2.93
C LYS A 31 -2.77 -9.32 1.50
N ASN A 32 -1.49 -9.38 1.15
CA ASN A 32 -0.97 -9.10 -0.18
C ASN A 32 -1.45 -7.75 -0.77
N ILE A 33 -1.27 -6.68 -0.01
CA ILE A 33 -1.71 -5.34 -0.41
C ILE A 33 -0.63 -4.68 -1.27
N SER A 34 -1.01 -4.16 -2.43
CA SER A 34 -0.13 -3.37 -3.32
C SER A 34 -0.82 -2.08 -3.74
N PHE A 35 -0.12 -0.95 -3.61
CA PHE A 35 -0.56 0.35 -4.14
C PHE A 35 0.62 1.31 -4.24
N ILE A 36 0.46 2.33 -5.08
CA ILE A 36 1.45 3.39 -5.29
C ILE A 36 0.75 4.72 -4.98
N LEU A 37 1.45 5.60 -4.27
CA LEU A 37 1.03 6.99 -4.10
C LEU A 37 2.09 7.92 -4.68
N ASP A 38 1.62 8.88 -5.46
CA ASP A 38 2.45 9.92 -6.04
C ASP A 38 2.56 11.13 -5.11
N LYS A 39 3.62 11.91 -5.30
CA LYS A 39 3.82 13.13 -4.51
C LYS A 39 2.68 14.13 -4.77
N GLY A 40 2.01 14.54 -3.70
CA GLY A 40 0.95 15.55 -3.73
C GLY A 40 -0.46 14.98 -3.70
N GLU A 41 -0.62 13.66 -3.71
CA GLU A 41 -1.92 13.03 -3.51
C GLU A 41 -2.40 13.17 -2.05
N PHE A 42 -3.70 13.46 -1.89
CA PHE A 42 -4.37 13.50 -0.60
C PHE A 42 -5.38 12.36 -0.53
N ILE A 43 -5.07 11.33 0.26
CA ILE A 43 -5.85 10.10 0.31
C ILE A 43 -6.57 9.91 1.64
N THR A 44 -7.63 9.10 1.63
CA THR A 44 -8.33 8.62 2.82
C THR A 44 -8.35 7.10 2.82
N ILE A 45 -8.12 6.49 3.99
CA ILE A 45 -8.31 5.05 4.21
C ILE A 45 -9.66 4.85 4.89
N MET A 46 -10.53 4.09 4.26
CA MET A 46 -11.87 3.78 4.76
C MET A 46 -12.00 2.29 5.09
N ARG A 47 -12.93 1.95 5.98
CA ARG A 47 -13.28 0.58 6.34
C ARG A 47 -14.80 0.42 6.40
N PRO A 48 -15.33 -0.81 6.26
CA PRO A 48 -16.71 -1.13 6.62
C PRO A 48 -17.08 -0.66 8.04
#